data_AF-A0A355YEM7-F1
#
_entry.id   AF-A0A355YEM7-F1
#
_cell.length_a   1.000
_cell.length_b   1.000
_cell.length_c   1.000
_cell.angle_alpha   90.00
_cell.angle_beta   90.00
_cell.angle_gamma   90.00
#
_symmetry.space_group_name_H-M   'P 1'
#
loop_
_entity.id
_entity.type
_entity.pdbx_description
1 polymer ?
#
loop_
_entity_poly.entity_id
_entity_poly.type
_entity_poly.pdbx_seq_one_letter_code
_entity_poly.pdbx_strand_id
1 'polypeptide(L)'
;MPLDLRDQVIMPLYRCSICGENFPGDMLGEASPIGFYTTRFVVADSPEQAEILALDALREEDFFNIPSEKRSEDAKVFFEEITEIAPGTERTPNTGFTFFVMGT
;
A
#
# COMPACT_ATOMS: atom_id res chain seq x y z
N MET A 1 6.75 28.65 -34.79
CA MET A 1 6.30 27.27 -34.51
C MET A 1 6.64 26.99 -33.06
N PRO A 2 5.67 26.98 -32.13
CA PRO A 2 5.95 26.65 -30.75
C PRO A 2 6.09 25.12 -30.62
N LEU A 3 7.07 24.69 -29.83
CA LEU A 3 7.41 23.29 -29.58
C LEU A 3 6.15 22.50 -29.20
N ASP A 4 5.88 21.43 -29.95
CA ASP A 4 5.02 20.33 -29.54
C ASP A 4 5.27 19.95 -28.08
N LEU A 5 4.19 19.82 -27.33
CA LEU A 5 4.10 19.14 -26.03
C LEU A 5 4.50 17.66 -26.22
N ARG A 6 5.78 17.40 -26.50
CA ARG A 6 6.33 16.05 -26.49
C ARG A 6 6.22 15.56 -25.05
N ASP A 7 5.43 14.51 -24.88
CA ASP A 7 5.46 13.63 -23.73
C ASP A 7 5.53 14.38 -22.38
N GLN A 8 4.40 14.90 -21.92
CA GLN A 8 4.10 14.57 -20.53
C GLN A 8 4.02 13.05 -20.54
N VAL A 9 5.11 12.38 -20.18
CA VAL A 9 5.11 10.93 -19.97
C VAL A 9 4.04 10.75 -18.91
N ILE A 10 2.84 10.37 -19.36
CA ILE A 10 1.76 9.98 -18.50
C ILE A 10 2.23 8.63 -17.98
N MET A 11 3.11 8.66 -16.99
CA MET A 11 3.51 7.45 -16.31
C MET A 11 2.23 6.89 -15.70
N PRO A 12 1.88 5.63 -16.01
CA PRO A 12 0.63 5.06 -15.57
C PRO A 12 0.54 5.12 -14.04
N LEU A 13 -0.63 5.51 -13.56
CA LEU A 13 -0.93 5.57 -12.14
C LEU A 13 -1.65 4.29 -11.78
N TYR A 14 -1.17 3.58 -10.78
CA TYR A 14 -1.78 2.36 -10.29
C TYR A 14 -2.36 2.59 -8.90
N ARG A 15 -3.59 2.10 -8.71
CA ARG A 15 -4.22 1.96 -7.40
C ARG A 15 -4.00 0.54 -6.93
N CYS A 16 -3.20 0.40 -5.87
CA CYS A 16 -2.90 -0.87 -5.22
C CYS A 16 -3.75 -0.99 -3.94
N SER A 17 -4.70 -1.91 -3.95
CA SER A 17 -5.47 -2.32 -2.76
C SER A 17 -4.68 -3.41 -2.04
N ILE A 18 -4.31 -3.13 -0.79
CA ILE A 18 -3.40 -3.97 0.00
C ILE A 18 -4.12 -4.45 1.26
N CYS A 19 -4.04 -5.75 1.52
CA CYS A 19 -4.49 -6.38 2.76
C CYS A 19 -3.30 -6.96 3.50
N GLY A 20 -3.10 -6.55 4.75
CA GLY A 20 -2.14 -7.16 5.66
C GLY A 20 -2.84 -8.03 6.70
N GLU A 21 -2.29 -9.20 6.99
CA GLU A 21 -2.84 -10.17 7.94
C GLU A 21 -1.78 -10.67 8.93
N ASN A 22 -2.22 -11.13 10.10
CA ASN A 22 -1.43 -11.70 11.19
C ASN A 22 -0.35 -10.75 11.75
N PHE A 23 -0.66 -9.46 11.77
CA PHE A 23 0.19 -8.46 12.38
C PHE A 23 0.03 -8.43 13.91
N PRO A 24 1.06 -8.01 14.65
CA PRO A 24 1.00 -7.94 16.12
C PRO A 24 -0.11 -7.01 16.61
N GLY A 25 -1.06 -7.53 17.40
CA GLY A 25 -2.16 -6.75 17.98
C GLY A 25 -1.70 -5.64 18.93
N ASP A 26 -0.50 -5.79 19.53
CA ASP A 26 0.20 -4.78 20.33
C ASP A 26 0.22 -3.39 19.68
N MET A 27 0.22 -3.31 18.34
CA MET A 27 0.24 -2.04 17.61
C MET A 27 -1.03 -1.21 17.81
N LEU A 28 -2.15 -1.86 18.13
CA LEU A 28 -3.45 -1.23 18.39
C LEU A 28 -3.96 -1.48 19.82
N GLY A 29 -3.15 -2.11 20.68
CA GLY A 29 -3.57 -2.52 22.01
C GLY A 29 -4.50 -3.73 22.04
N GLU A 30 -4.53 -4.51 20.96
CA GLU A 30 -5.33 -5.73 20.83
C GLU A 30 -4.54 -6.97 21.30
N ALA A 31 -5.21 -7.89 22.01
CA ALA A 31 -4.58 -9.13 22.47
C ALA A 31 -4.45 -10.19 21.37
N SER A 32 -5.23 -10.07 20.31
CA SER A 32 -5.24 -10.97 19.15
C SER A 32 -4.49 -10.35 17.97
N PRO A 33 -3.99 -11.16 17.02
CA PRO A 33 -3.45 -10.65 15.78
C PRO A 33 -4.45 -9.74 15.07
N ILE A 34 -3.93 -8.73 14.39
CA ILE A 34 -4.73 -7.78 13.61
C ILE A 34 -4.40 -7.91 12.13
N GLY A 35 -5.35 -7.51 11.31
CA GLY A 35 -5.14 -7.24 9.90
C GLY A 35 -5.45 -5.78 9.58
N PHE A 36 -5.11 -5.37 8.36
CA PHE A 36 -5.40 -4.04 7.86
C PHE A 36 -5.70 -4.04 6.37
N TYR A 37 -6.50 -3.08 5.94
CA TYR A 37 -6.64 -2.69 4.55
C TYR A 37 -6.04 -1.30 4.35
N THR A 38 -5.27 -1.14 3.29
CA THR A 38 -4.80 0.17 2.86
C THR A 38 -4.81 0.25 1.34
N THR A 39 -4.85 1.48 0.83
CA THR A 39 -4.75 1.74 -0.60
C THR A 39 -3.54 2.62 -0.84
N ARG A 40 -2.75 2.27 -1.85
CA ARG A 40 -1.57 3.03 -2.27
C ARG A 40 -1.68 3.38 -3.74
N PHE A 41 -1.53 4.66 -4.04
CA PHE A 41 -1.41 5.16 -5.40
C PHE A 41 0.07 5.32 -5.76
N VAL A 42 0.54 4.57 -6.74
CA VAL A 42 1.94 4.60 -7.20
C VAL A 42 2.03 4.81 -8.69
N VAL A 43 3.05 5.54 -9.11
CA VAL A 43 3.34 5.79 -10.51
C VAL A 43 4.36 4.75 -10.97
N ALA A 44 4.02 3.94 -11.96
CA ALA A 44 4.85 2.83 -12.42
C ALA A 44 4.63 2.59 -13.92
N ASP A 45 5.55 1.92 -14.59
CA ASP A 45 5.42 1.57 -16.01
C ASP A 45 4.66 0.27 -16.25
N SER A 46 4.48 -0.54 -15.19
CA SER A 46 3.75 -1.82 -15.23
C SER A 46 3.09 -2.14 -13.88
N PRO A 47 2.08 -3.03 -13.83
CA PRO A 47 1.46 -3.45 -12.57
C PRO A 47 2.44 -4.18 -11.64
N GLU A 48 3.40 -4.95 -12.17
CA GLU A 48 4.42 -5.62 -11.36
C GLU A 48 5.35 -4.61 -10.69
N GLN A 49 5.73 -3.55 -11.40
CA GLN A 49 6.51 -2.46 -10.83
C GLN A 49 5.69 -1.67 -9.80
N ALA A 50 4.39 -1.48 -10.05
CA ALA A 50 3.48 -0.85 -9.09
C ALA A 50 3.38 -1.65 -7.79
N GLU A 51 3.32 -2.97 -7.86
CA GLU A 51 3.33 -3.84 -6.68
C GLU A 51 4.58 -3.60 -5.82
N ILE A 52 5.76 -3.63 -6.44
CA ILE A 52 7.04 -3.43 -5.75
C ILE A 52 7.10 -2.04 -5.11
N LEU A 53 6.73 -0.99 -5.85
CA LEU A 53 6.75 0.39 -5.35
C LEU A 53 5.75 0.61 -4.21
N ALA A 54 4.56 0.03 -4.32
CA ALA A 54 3.55 0.14 -3.27
C ALA A 54 3.94 -0.63 -2.02
N LEU A 55 4.61 -1.79 -2.17
CA LEU A 55 5.15 -2.56 -1.05
C LEU A 55 6.32 -1.83 -0.38
N ASP A 56 7.21 -1.21 -1.16
CA ASP A 56 8.33 -0.44 -0.65
C ASP A 56 7.84 0.77 0.15
N ALA A 57 6.90 1.54 -0.42
CA ALA A 57 6.25 2.64 0.27
C ALA A 57 5.53 2.20 1.55
N LEU A 58 4.91 1.02 1.55
CA LEU A 58 4.29 0.45 2.76
C LEU A 58 5.33 0.15 3.84
N ARG A 59 6.50 -0.37 3.47
CA ARG A 59 7.59 -0.72 4.41
C ARG A 59 8.25 0.50 5.03
N GLU A 60 8.25 1.63 4.32
CA GLU A 60 8.81 2.90 4.81
C GLU A 60 7.92 3.63 5.82
N GLU A 61 6.67 3.20 6.00
CA GLU A 61 5.76 3.80 6.98
C GLU A 61 6.23 3.52 8.40
N ASP A 62 6.25 4.56 9.24
CA ASP A 62 6.62 4.48 10.66
C ASP A 62 5.80 3.42 11.42
N PHE A 63 4.56 3.16 10.98
CA PHE A 63 3.69 2.15 11.55
C PHE A 63 4.28 0.73 11.49
N PHE A 64 5.02 0.39 10.42
CA PHE A 64 5.66 -0.92 10.27
C PHE A 64 7.10 -0.96 10.80
N ASN A 65 7.59 0.13 11.39
CA ASN A 65 8.88 0.20 12.06
C ASN A 65 8.85 -0.48 13.44
N ILE A 66 8.41 -1.74 13.47
CA ILE A 66 8.27 -2.55 14.68
C ILE A 66 9.62 -3.23 14.97
N PRO A 67 10.06 -3.29 16.25
CA PRO A 67 11.21 -4.09 16.65
C PRO A 67 11.12 -5.53 16.13
N SER A 68 12.22 -6.08 15.63
CA SER A 68 12.25 -7.42 15.03
C SER A 68 11.71 -8.51 15.97
N GLU A 69 11.92 -8.36 17.28
CA GLU A 69 11.45 -9.28 18.32
C GLU A 69 9.93 -9.36 18.45
N LYS A 70 9.21 -8.32 18.00
CA LYS A 70 7.75 -8.25 18.02
C LYS A 70 7.14 -8.60 16.66
N ARG A 71 7.94 -8.81 15.62
CA ARG A 71 7.43 -9.16 14.30
C ARG A 71 6.92 -10.59 14.33
N SER A 72 5.71 -10.79 13.86
CA SER A 72 5.14 -12.12 13.65
C SER A 72 5.70 -12.71 12.36
N GLU A 73 6.18 -13.96 12.40
CA GLU A 73 6.61 -14.69 11.19
C GLU A 73 5.43 -15.04 10.28
N ASP A 74 4.21 -15.05 10.84
CA ASP A 74 2.97 -15.28 10.10
C ASP A 74 2.42 -14.02 9.42
N ALA A 75 3.02 -12.85 9.67
CA ALA A 75 2.58 -11.58 9.08
C ALA A 75 2.75 -11.60 7.56
N LYS A 76 1.65 -11.38 6.83
CA LYS A 76 1.62 -11.42 5.38
C LYS A 76 0.94 -10.19 4.82
N VAL A 77 1.43 -9.74 3.68
CA VAL A 77 0.83 -8.65 2.91
C VAL A 77 0.43 -9.20 1.56
N PHE A 78 -0.81 -8.93 1.16
CA PHE A 78 -1.41 -9.35 -0.08
C PHE A 78 -1.86 -8.12 -0.85
N PHE A 79 -1.68 -8.16 -2.18
CA PHE A 79 -2.29 -7.20 -3.09
C PHE A 79 -3.60 -7.79 -3.58
N GLU A 80 -4.72 -7.22 -3.14
CA GLU A 80 -6.05 -7.67 -3.57
C GLU A 80 -6.35 -7.23 -5.00
N GLU A 81 -5.94 -6.02 -5.35
CA GLU A 81 -6.21 -5.44 -6.66
C GLU A 81 -5.12 -4.42 -7.02
N ILE A 82 -4.64 -4.47 -8.26
CA ILE A 82 -3.77 -3.46 -8.85
C ILE A 82 -4.46 -2.98 -10.13
N THR A 83 -4.99 -1.77 -10.09
CA THR A 83 -5.74 -1.19 -11.22
C THR A 83 -5.03 0.03 -11.75
N GLU A 84 -4.77 0.06 -13.06
CA GLU A 84 -4.34 1.29 -13.73
C GLU A 84 -5.51 2.28 -13.75
N ILE A 85 -5.26 3.51 -13.29
CA ILE A 85 -6.24 4.58 -13.22
C ILE A 85 -5.76 5.79 -14.01
N ALA A 86 -6.73 6.59 -14.48
CA ALA A 86 -6.43 7.74 -15.31
C ALA A 86 -5.58 8.78 -14.55
N PRO A 87 -4.56 9.36 -15.19
CA PRO A 87 -3.80 10.49 -14.67
C PRO A 87 -4.75 11.68 -14.42
N GLY A 88 -4.87 12.12 -13.17
CA GLY A 88 -5.80 13.19 -12.79
C GLY A 88 -7.05 12.71 -12.04
N THR A 89 -7.17 11.41 -11.77
CA THR A 89 -8.09 10.91 -10.74
C THR A 89 -7.74 11.59 -9.41
N GLU A 90 -8.76 12.14 -8.74
CA GLU A 90 -8.61 12.84 -7.47
C GLU A 90 -7.99 11.89 -6.45
N ARG A 91 -6.79 12.23 -6.00
CA ARG A 91 -6.05 11.44 -5.01
C ARG A 91 -6.62 11.79 -3.66
N THR A 92 -7.51 10.97 -3.11
CA THR A 92 -7.65 10.96 -1.66
C THR A 92 -6.27 10.63 -1.10
N PRO A 93 -5.72 11.44 -0.18
CA PRO A 93 -4.39 11.21 0.34
C PRO A 93 -4.30 9.76 0.85
N ASN A 94 -3.18 9.11 0.56
CA ASN A 94 -2.78 7.74 0.96
C ASN A 94 -2.71 7.57 2.49
N THR A 95 -3.60 8.18 3.25
CA THR A 95 -3.46 8.38 4.70
C THR A 95 -4.55 7.61 5.39
N GLY A 96 -4.34 6.30 5.51
CA GLY A 96 -5.23 5.46 6.28
C GLY A 96 -4.88 3.99 6.21
N PHE A 97 -4.97 3.36 7.37
CA PHE A 97 -5.09 1.93 7.52
C PHE A 97 -6.46 1.68 8.15
N THR A 98 -7.26 0.82 7.53
CA THR A 98 -8.49 0.31 8.13
C THR A 98 -8.17 -1.02 8.77
N PHE A 99 -8.10 -1.05 10.10
CA PHE A 99 -7.71 -2.23 10.85
C PHE A 99 -8.90 -3.13 11.22
N PHE A 100 -8.64 -4.42 11.36
CA PHE A 100 -9.60 -5.42 11.86
C PHE A 100 -8.90 -6.44 12.76
N VAL A 101 -9.64 -7.03 13.70
CA VAL A 101 -9.12 -8.05 14.62
C VAL A 101 -9.31 -9.43 13.99
N MET A 102 -8.29 -10.28 14.00
CA MET A 102 -8.31 -11.61 13.37
C MET A 102 -8.78 -12.72 14.33
N GLY A 103 -9.65 -12.41 15.29
CA GLY A 103 -10.14 -13.35 16.29
C GLY A 103 -11.65 -13.28 16.42
N THR A 104 -12.35 -14.22 15.79
CA THR A 104 -13.68 -14.67 16.25
C THR A 104 -13.71 -16.19 16.21
#